data_AF-A0A8T7BCP4-F1
#
_entry.id   AF-A0A8T7BCP4-F1
#
_cell.length_a   1.000
_cell.length_b   1.000
_cell.length_c   1.000
_cell.angle_alpha   90.00
_cell.angle_beta   90.00
_cell.angle_gamma   90.00
#
_symmetry.space_group_name_H-M   'P 1'
#
loop_
_entity.id
_entity.type
_entity.pdbx_description
1 polymer ?
#
loop_
_entity_poly.entity_id
_entity_poly.type
_entity_poly.pdbx_seq_one_letter_code
_entity_poly.pdbx_strand_id
1 'polypeptide(L)' 'MLILTRKPDEAIILTLATGERIEVIIAGVSGNQVKVGLDAPEAVEIMRKELLDHFEMPTIR' A
#
# COMPACT_ATOMS: atom_id res chain seq x y z
N MET A 1 -3.29 -8.30 12.70
CA MET A 1 -4.00 -7.27 11.91
C MET A 1 -4.18 -6.04 12.79
N LEU A 2 -3.61 -4.90 12.40
CA LEU A 2 -3.79 -3.62 13.09
C LEU A 2 -4.84 -2.81 12.33
N ILE A 3 -5.85 -2.29 13.02
CA ILE A 3 -6.94 -1.52 12.39
C ILE A 3 -6.82 -0.08 12.86
N LEU A 4 -6.72 0.84 11.91
CA LEU A 4 -6.62 2.28 12.18
C LEU A 4 -7.70 3.02 11.39
N THR A 5 -8.43 3.90 12.06
CA THR A 5 -9.35 4.84 11.40
C THR A 5 -8.58 6.12 11.15
N ARG A 6 -8.44 6.50 9.88
CA ARG A 6 -7.76 7.72 9.43
C ARG A 6 -8.72 8.69 8.75
N LYS A 7 -8.48 9.98 8.94
CA LYS A 7 -9.15 11.06 8.19
C LYS A 7 -8.40 11.33 6.88
N PRO A 8 -9.03 12.05 5.92
CA PRO A 8 -8.30 12.61 4.78
C PRO A 8 -7.08 13.42 5.26
N ASP A 9 -6.00 13.35 4.49
CA ASP A 9 -4.69 13.98 4.77
C ASP A 9 -3.90 13.38 5.94
N GLU A 10 -4.40 12.31 6.59
CA GLU A 10 -3.58 11.57 7.55
C GLU A 10 -2.70 10.53 6.85
N ALA A 11 -1.47 10.41 7.35
CA ALA A 11 -0.47 9.49 6.87
C ALA A 11 -0.19 8.36 7.88
N ILE A 12 0.19 7.21 7.35
CA ILE A 12 0.69 6.05 8.09
C ILE A 12 2.11 5.80 7.58
N ILE A 13 3.08 5.81 8.49
CA ILE A 13 4.46 5.52 8.17
C ILE A 13 4.75 4.07 8.56
N LEU A 14 5.20 3.28 7.60
CA LEU A 14 5.69 1.93 7.79
C LEU A 14 7.21 1.95 7.63
N THR A 15 7.91 1.40 8.61
CA THR A 15 9.36 1.20 8.52
C THR A 15 9.62 -0.29 8.37
N LEU A 16 10.24 -0.68 7.26
CA LEU A 16 10.65 -2.06 7.01
C LEU A 16 11.86 -2.42 7.87
N ALA A 17 12.06 -3.72 8.11
CA ALA A 17 13.23 -4.22 8.86
C ALA A 17 14.57 -3.89 8.16
N THR A 18 14.52 -3.65 6.85
CA THR A 18 15.61 -3.16 6.00
C THR A 18 15.96 -1.69 6.25
N GLY A 19 15.15 -0.96 7.03
CA GLY A 19 15.30 0.47 7.31
C GLY A 19 14.59 1.39 6.30
N GLU A 20 13.98 0.82 5.27
CA GLU A 20 13.20 1.57 4.28
C GLU A 20 11.91 2.11 4.88
N ARG A 21 11.49 3.29 4.43
CA ARG A 21 10.29 3.97 4.89
C ARG A 21 9.26 4.02 3.76
N ILE A 22 8.05 3.61 4.08
CA ILE A 22 6.88 3.71 3.20
C ILE A 22 5.89 4.64 3.90
N GLU A 23 5.46 5.68 3.23
CA GLU A 23 4.42 6.58 3.70
C GLU A 23 3.13 6.31 2.92
N VAL A 24 2.07 5.99 3.66
CA VAL A 24 0.73 5.72 3.13
C VAL A 24 -0.17 6.87 3.54
N ILE A 25 -0.57 7.71 2.60
CA ILE A 25 -1.37 8.90 2.84
C ILE A 25 -2.80 8.66 2.35
N ILE A 26 -3.79 8.99 3.18
CA ILE A 26 -5.18 9.03 2.70
C ILE A 26 -5.40 10.35 1.99
N ALA A 27 -5.09 10.39 0.69
CA ALA A 27 -5.22 11.58 -0.16
C ALA A 27 -6.67 12.10 -0.28
N GLY A 28 -7.67 11.27 0.05
CA GLY A 28 -9.05 11.72 0.14
C GLY A 28 -10.03 10.57 0.22
N VAL A 29 -11.25 10.89 0.66
CA VAL A 29 -12.37 9.94 0.68
C VAL A 29 -13.49 10.54 -0.18
N SER A 30 -14.00 9.75 -1.11
CA SER A 30 -15.08 10.14 -2.02
C SER A 30 -16.18 9.08 -1.97
N GLY A 31 -17.15 9.27 -1.08
CA GLY A 31 -18.22 8.31 -0.83
C GLY A 31 -17.66 6.95 -0.39
N ASN A 32 -17.71 5.97 -1.28
CA ASN A 32 -17.22 4.61 -1.02
C ASN A 32 -15.79 4.36 -1.56
N GLN A 33 -15.18 5.34 -2.21
CA GLN A 33 -13.82 5.24 -2.74
C GLN A 33 -12.85 6.01 -1.86
N VAL A 34 -11.67 5.44 -1.65
CA VAL A 34 -10.58 6.07 -0.91
C VAL A 34 -9.42 6.26 -1.87
N LYS A 35 -8.94 7.50 -1.97
CA LYS A 35 -7.69 7.81 -2.64
C LYS A 35 -6.56 7.58 -1.65
N VAL A 36 -5.66 6.67 -1.99
CA VAL A 36 -4.48 6.34 -1.20
C VAL A 36 -3.27 6.78 -2.00
N GLY A 37 -2.50 7.71 -1.43
CA GLY A 37 -1.15 8.05 -1.88
C GLY A 37 -0.16 7.11 -1.20
N LEU A 38 0.82 6.64 -1.96
CA LEU A 38 1.87 5.77 -1.47
C LEU A 38 3.18 6.41 -1.89
N ASP A 39 4.01 6.77 -0.93
CA ASP A 39 5.38 7.23 -1.16
C ASP A 39 6.32 6.17 -0.60
N ALA A 40 7.12 5.58 -1.49
CA ALA A 40 8.06 4.54 -1.13
C ALA A 40 9.29 4.63 -2.04
N PRO A 41 10.47 4.21 -1.55
CA PRO A 41 11.67 4.11 -2.37
C PRO A 41 11.50 3.08 -3.48
N GLU A 42 12.24 3.24 -4.59
CA GLU A 42 12.17 2.35 -5.77
C GLU A 42 12.48 0.88 -5.48
N ALA A 43 13.20 0.60 -4.38
CA ALA A 43 13.49 -0.75 -3.92
C ALA A 43 12.25 -1.50 -3.42
N VAL A 44 11.17 -0.78 -3.09
CA VAL A 44 9.92 -1.34 -2.60
C VAL A 44 8.91 -1.41 -3.74
N GLU A 45 8.53 -2.62 -4.12
CA GLU A 45 7.49 -2.83 -5.12
C GLU A 45 6.10 -2.62 -4.49
N ILE A 46 5.33 -1.70 -5.07
CA ILE A 46 3.94 -1.42 -4.67
C ILE A 46 3.02 -1.95 -5.76
N MET A 47 2.21 -2.96 -5.43
CA MET A 47 1.22 -3.52 -6.34
C MET A 47 -0.18 -3.46 -5.74
N ARG A 48 -1.16 -3.33 -6.64
CA ARG A 48 -2.57 -3.53 -6.28
C ARG A 48 -2.83 -5.02 -6.16
N LYS A 49 -3.45 -5.44 -5.05
CA LYS A 49 -3.62 -6.86 -4.71
C LYS A 49 -4.29 -7.65 -5.84
N GLU A 50 -5.27 -7.07 -6.51
CA GLU A 50 -5.99 -7.72 -7.60
C GLU A 50 -5.10 -8.07 -8.81
N LEU A 51 -3.96 -7.40 -8.98
CA LEU A 51 -3.00 -7.72 -10.03
C LEU A 51 -2.07 -8.86 -9.64
N LEU A 52 -1.85 -9.09 -8.34
CA LEU A 52 -0.95 -10.14 -7.85
C LEU A 52 -1.49 -11.54 -8.16
N ASP A 53 -2.80 -11.75 -8.01
CA ASP A 53 -3.48 -13.01 -8.34
C ASP A 53 -3.31 -13.42 -9.82
N HIS A 54 -3.03 -12.47 -10.71
CA HIS A 54 -2.80 -12.75 -12.14
C HIS A 54 -1.35 -13.13 -12.46
N PHE A 55 -0.42 -12.89 -11.54
CA PHE A 55 1.01 -13.17 -11.69
C PHE A 55 1.48 -14.35 -10.84
N GLU A 56 0.57 -15.12 -10.20
CA GLU A 56 0.91 -16.46 -9.73
C GLU A 56 1.25 -17.32 -10.95
N MET A 57 2.55 -17.30 -11.28
CA MET A 57 3.13 -18.07 -12.36
C MET A 57 2.73 -19.53 -12.22
N PRO A 58 2.41 -20.21 -13.34
CA PRO A 58 2.09 -21.62 -13.35
C PRO A 58 3.25 -22.36 -12.70
N THR A 59 2.97 -23.10 -11.63
CA THR A 59 3.86 -24.12 -11.10
C THR A 59 4.31 -24.99 -12.28
N ILE A 60 5.55 -24.81 -12.73
CA ILE A 60 6.16 -25.69 -13.71
C ILE A 60 6.32 -27.04 -13.00
N ARG A 61 5.56 -28.03 -13.48
CA ARG A 61 5.61 -29.44 -13.06
C ARG A 61 6.95 -30.08 -13.39
#